data_AF-B0K111-F1
#
_entry.id   AF-B0K111-F1
#
_cell.length_a   1.000
_cell.length_b   1.000
_cell.length_c   1.000
_cell.angle_alpha   90.00
_cell.angle_beta   90.00
_cell.angle_gamma   90.00
#
_symmetry.space_group_name_H-M   'P 1'
#
loop_
_entity.id
_entity.type
_entity.pdbx_description
1 polymer ?
#
loop_
_entity_poly.entity_id
_entity_poly.type
_entity_poly.pdbx_seq_one_letter_code
_entity_poly.pdbx_strand_id
1 'polypeptide(L)'
;METVKKSKKKKKVNQFPYGVVLLVVIVIVGIILSMQSPQLAVRWAFGIAFGFVLQKSRFCFTASFRDPILTGSTSITRAVIVGLMIATIGFAAIQYNAYLRGEPIPGNISPVGIHIAIGATMFGIGMVIAGGCASGTLMRVGEGYMMQWLLLIFFIIGSLWGARDFGWWTEMFIAKSPKVFLPDVFGWGVAFFGQLILLGLLFILAEWYEHKRFNA
;
A
#
# COMPACT_ATOMS: atom_id res chain seq x y z
N MET A 1 2.92 35.20 40.05
CA MET A 1 1.51 35.45 39.67
C MET A 1 1.46 35.55 38.15
N GLU A 2 1.64 34.41 37.46
CA GLU A 2 1.63 34.36 35.99
C GLU A 2 0.21 34.12 35.49
N THR A 3 -0.23 34.98 34.60
CA THR A 3 -1.60 35.04 34.09
C THR A 3 -1.84 33.91 33.08
N VAL A 4 -2.63 32.91 33.48
CA VAL A 4 -3.12 31.84 32.62
C VAL A 4 -3.94 32.45 31.48
N LYS A 5 -3.34 32.52 30.28
CA LYS A 5 -3.94 33.04 29.06
C LYS A 5 -5.10 32.12 28.64
N LYS A 6 -6.34 32.56 28.86
CA LYS A 6 -7.57 31.85 28.44
C LYS A 6 -7.52 31.55 26.93
N SER A 7 -7.39 30.27 26.59
CA SER A 7 -7.49 29.76 25.22
C SER A 7 -8.88 30.06 24.65
N LYS A 8 -8.94 30.86 23.57
CA LYS A 8 -10.18 31.16 22.84
C LYS A 8 -10.70 29.84 22.21
N LYS A 9 -11.86 29.35 22.65
CA LYS A 9 -12.56 28.22 22.02
C LYS A 9 -12.83 28.57 20.55
N LYS A 10 -12.14 27.89 19.62
CA LYS A 10 -12.37 28.01 18.17
C LYS A 10 -13.84 27.66 17.87
N LYS A 11 -14.56 28.51 17.13
CA LYS A 11 -15.92 28.24 16.62
C LYS A 11 -15.88 26.91 15.87
N LYS A 12 -16.78 25.97 16.21
CA LYS A 12 -16.97 24.74 15.42
C LYS A 12 -17.51 25.14 14.06
N VAL A 13 -16.65 25.16 13.05
CA VAL A 13 -17.02 25.42 11.67
C VAL A 13 -17.92 24.26 11.22
N ASN A 14 -19.08 24.56 10.63
CA ASN A 14 -20.00 23.54 10.19
C ASN A 14 -19.35 22.77 9.02
N GLN A 15 -18.99 21.50 9.24
CA GLN A 15 -18.24 20.67 8.26
C GLN A 15 -19.15 20.09 7.17
N PHE A 16 -20.47 20.12 7.38
CA PHE A 16 -21.47 19.62 6.44
C PHE A 16 -21.42 20.26 5.03
N PRO A 17 -21.36 21.60 4.87
CA PRO A 17 -21.28 22.23 3.55
C PRO A 17 -20.03 21.81 2.75
N TYR A 18 -18.89 21.66 3.42
CA TYR A 18 -17.66 21.21 2.75
C TYR A 18 -17.77 19.76 2.26
N GLY A 19 -18.44 18.89 3.02
CA GLY A 19 -18.72 17.52 2.61
C GLY A 19 -19.64 17.44 1.37
N VAL A 20 -20.68 18.28 1.33
CA VAL A 20 -21.60 18.33 0.17
C VAL A 20 -20.88 18.84 -1.08
N VAL A 21 -20.08 19.91 -0.96
CA VAL A 21 -19.28 20.43 -2.08
C VAL A 21 -18.31 19.37 -2.60
N LEU A 22 -17.62 18.65 -1.71
CA LEU A 22 -16.71 17.57 -2.10
C LEU A 22 -17.44 16.46 -2.88
N LEU A 23 -18.62 16.05 -2.41
CA LEU A 23 -19.42 15.00 -3.05
C LEU A 23 -19.89 15.42 -4.44
N VAL A 24 -20.36 16.67 -4.57
CA VAL A 24 -20.74 17.25 -5.88
C VAL A 24 -19.55 17.26 -6.84
N VAL A 25 -18.37 17.68 -6.39
CA VAL A 25 -17.14 17.68 -7.21
C VAL A 25 -16.78 16.26 -7.66
N ILE A 26 -16.83 15.28 -6.76
CA ILE A 26 -16.55 13.86 -7.08
C ILE A 26 -17.49 13.34 -8.16
N VAL A 27 -18.78 13.68 -8.08
CA VAL A 27 -19.80 13.25 -9.05
C VAL A 27 -19.61 13.93 -10.40
N ILE A 28 -19.37 15.24 -10.41
CA ILE A 28 -19.12 16.00 -11.65
C ILE A 28 -17.88 15.45 -12.37
N VAL A 29 -16.78 15.25 -11.63
CA VAL A 29 -15.55 14.66 -12.19
C VAL A 29 -15.83 13.24 -12.71
N GLY A 30 -16.58 12.42 -11.96
CA GLY A 30 -16.98 11.09 -12.41
C GLY A 30 -17.78 11.09 -13.72
N ILE A 31 -18.71 12.04 -13.89
CA ILE A 31 -19.51 12.19 -15.12
C ILE A 31 -18.61 12.62 -16.29
N ILE A 32 -17.74 13.62 -16.09
CA ILE A 32 -16.79 14.07 -17.12
C ILE A 32 -15.87 12.91 -17.57
N LEU A 33 -15.36 12.12 -16.62
CA LEU A 33 -14.54 10.95 -16.93
C LEU A 33 -15.32 9.87 -17.69
N SER A 34 -16.59 9.65 -17.34
CA SER A 34 -17.47 8.70 -18.03
C SER A 34 -17.74 9.07 -19.49
N MET A 35 -17.72 10.37 -19.82
CA MET A 35 -17.88 10.84 -21.20
C MET A 35 -16.65 10.55 -22.08
N GLN A 36 -15.45 10.46 -21.49
CA GLN A 36 -14.22 10.14 -22.22
C GLN A 36 -13.98 8.63 -22.33
N SER A 37 -14.12 7.89 -21.22
CA SER A 37 -14.16 6.43 -21.27
C SER A 37 -14.81 5.86 -19.99
N PRO A 38 -15.65 4.82 -20.13
CA PRO A 38 -16.29 4.21 -18.96
C PRO A 38 -15.27 3.57 -17.99
N GLN A 39 -14.09 3.17 -18.49
CA GLN A 39 -13.04 2.59 -17.65
C GLN A 39 -12.41 3.61 -16.68
N LEU A 40 -12.29 4.88 -17.09
CA LEU A 40 -11.74 5.93 -16.22
C LEU A 40 -12.67 6.21 -15.03
N ALA A 41 -13.98 6.20 -15.24
CA ALA A 41 -14.97 6.39 -14.18
C ALA A 41 -14.90 5.26 -13.13
N VAL A 42 -14.73 4.01 -13.57
CA VAL A 42 -14.56 2.87 -12.64
C VAL A 42 -13.28 3.00 -11.81
N ARG A 43 -12.16 3.40 -12.43
CA ARG A 43 -10.89 3.63 -11.72
C ARG A 43 -10.98 4.78 -10.71
N TRP A 44 -11.70 5.84 -11.06
CA TRP A 44 -11.96 6.97 -10.17
C TRP A 44 -12.77 6.57 -8.94
N ALA A 45 -13.91 5.88 -9.16
CA ALA A 45 -14.75 5.37 -8.09
C ALA A 45 -13.99 4.40 -7.18
N PHE A 46 -13.21 3.49 -7.76
CA PHE A 46 -12.37 2.56 -7.02
C PHE A 46 -11.31 3.28 -6.19
N GLY A 47 -10.64 4.28 -6.75
CA GLY A 47 -9.62 5.07 -6.04
C GLY A 47 -10.18 5.80 -4.82
N ILE A 48 -11.37 6.39 -4.93
CA ILE A 48 -12.05 7.07 -3.82
C ILE A 48 -12.46 6.06 -2.74
N ALA A 49 -13.09 4.95 -3.14
CA ALA A 49 -13.49 3.91 -2.21
C ALA A 49 -12.27 3.31 -1.48
N PHE A 50 -11.20 3.03 -2.22
CA PHE A 50 -9.95 2.51 -1.67
C PHE A 50 -9.30 3.51 -0.71
N GLY A 51 -9.22 4.79 -1.07
CA GLY A 51 -8.70 5.85 -0.21
C GLY A 51 -9.49 5.99 1.09
N PHE A 52 -10.82 5.94 1.02
CA PHE A 52 -11.69 5.97 2.20
C PHE A 52 -11.46 4.76 3.13
N VAL A 53 -11.36 3.56 2.56
CA VAL A 53 -11.05 2.34 3.31
C VAL A 53 -9.68 2.45 3.99
N LEU A 54 -8.65 2.91 3.27
CA LEU A 54 -7.31 3.11 3.83
C LEU A 54 -7.36 4.10 5.00
N GLN A 55 -8.03 5.25 4.82
CA GLN A 55 -8.20 6.27 5.86
C GLN A 55 -8.85 5.70 7.13
N LYS A 56 -9.94 4.95 6.96
CA LYS A 56 -10.68 4.40 8.10
C LYS A 56 -9.92 3.28 8.81
N SER A 57 -9.22 2.44 8.05
CA SER A 57 -8.45 1.30 8.58
C SER A 57 -7.07 1.68 9.12
N ARG A 58 -6.60 2.92 8.86
CA ARG A 58 -5.24 3.38 9.22
C ARG A 58 -4.16 2.42 8.74
N PHE A 59 -4.36 1.85 7.56
CA PHE A 59 -3.52 0.79 7.02
C PHE A 59 -2.12 1.32 6.68
N CYS A 60 -1.09 0.78 7.34
CA CYS A 60 0.29 1.24 7.18
C CYS A 60 1.27 0.06 7.23
N PHE A 61 1.98 -0.19 6.12
CA PHE A 61 3.00 -1.24 6.04
C PHE A 61 4.17 -1.01 7.00
N THR A 62 4.58 0.24 7.23
CA THR A 62 5.64 0.54 8.21
C THR A 62 5.21 0.15 9.63
N ALA A 63 3.94 0.37 9.96
CA ALA A 63 3.39 0.00 11.26
C ALA A 63 3.30 -1.53 11.43
N SER A 64 2.96 -2.28 10.37
CA SER A 64 2.93 -3.76 10.46
C SER A 64 4.27 -4.41 10.79
N PHE A 65 5.41 -3.77 10.45
CA PHE A 65 6.73 -4.27 10.83
C PHE A 65 7.23 -3.70 12.15
N ARG A 66 6.90 -2.44 12.46
CA ARG A 66 7.39 -1.74 13.65
C ARG A 66 6.62 -2.10 14.93
N ASP A 67 5.30 -2.17 14.85
CA ASP A 67 4.42 -2.28 16.02
C ASP A 67 4.55 -3.63 16.75
N PRO A 68 4.73 -4.79 16.08
CA PRO A 68 5.04 -6.05 16.79
C PRO A 68 6.33 -5.98 17.62
N ILE A 69 7.32 -5.19 17.19
CA ILE A 69 8.61 -5.08 17.87
C ILE A 69 8.54 -4.06 19.01
N LEU A 70 7.92 -2.90 18.78
CA LEU A 70 7.87 -1.80 19.75
C LEU A 70 6.75 -1.96 20.79
N THR A 71 5.52 -2.25 20.34
CA THR A 71 4.32 -2.27 21.19
C THR A 71 3.80 -3.68 21.46
N GLY A 72 4.29 -4.68 20.74
CA GLY A 72 3.83 -6.09 20.85
C GLY A 72 2.49 -6.36 20.17
N SER A 73 1.80 -5.32 19.69
CA SER A 73 0.51 -5.44 18.99
C SER A 73 0.72 -5.89 17.55
N THR A 74 -0.01 -6.92 17.12
CA THR A 74 0.08 -7.45 15.75
C THR A 74 -1.19 -7.19 14.93
N SER A 75 -2.10 -6.34 15.41
CA SER A 75 -3.37 -6.03 14.74
C SER A 75 -3.21 -5.54 13.28
N ILE A 76 -2.30 -4.60 13.03
CA ILE A 76 -2.02 -4.08 11.68
C ILE A 76 -1.30 -5.13 10.83
N THR A 77 -0.39 -5.90 11.42
CA THR A 77 0.32 -7.00 10.76
C THR A 77 -0.64 -8.08 10.27
N ARG A 78 -1.58 -8.50 11.12
CA ARG A 78 -2.65 -9.45 10.78
C ARG A 78 -3.53 -8.91 9.66
N ALA A 79 -3.92 -7.64 9.71
CA ALA A 79 -4.70 -7.00 8.65
C ALA A 79 -3.96 -6.99 7.30
N VAL A 80 -2.65 -6.73 7.29
CA VAL A 80 -1.82 -6.78 6.07
C VAL A 80 -1.75 -8.20 5.52
N ILE A 81 -1.53 -9.20 6.37
CA ILE A 81 -1.44 -10.61 5.94
C ILE A 81 -2.78 -11.07 5.34
N VAL A 82 -3.91 -10.74 5.96
CA VAL A 82 -5.25 -11.04 5.42
C VAL A 82 -5.49 -10.32 4.09
N GLY A 83 -5.10 -9.05 3.98
CA GLY A 83 -5.18 -8.30 2.73
C GLY A 83 -4.36 -8.95 1.61
N LEU A 84 -3.14 -9.44 1.92
CA LEU A 84 -2.31 -10.17 0.98
C LEU A 84 -2.94 -11.51 0.57
N MET A 85 -3.53 -12.26 1.50
CA MET A 85 -4.23 -13.52 1.16
C MET A 85 -5.39 -13.28 0.18
N ILE A 86 -6.24 -12.29 0.46
CA ILE A 86 -7.37 -11.92 -0.42
C ILE A 86 -6.85 -11.47 -1.79
N ALA A 87 -5.80 -10.64 -1.82
CA ALA A 87 -5.18 -10.20 -3.05
C ALA A 87 -4.60 -11.37 -3.85
N THR A 88 -3.89 -12.31 -3.21
CA THR A 88 -3.37 -13.52 -3.86
C THR A 88 -4.49 -14.34 -4.49
N ILE A 89 -5.62 -14.53 -3.81
CA ILE A 89 -6.78 -15.25 -4.36
C ILE A 89 -7.35 -14.50 -5.58
N GLY A 90 -7.55 -13.19 -5.48
CA GLY A 90 -8.08 -12.37 -6.56
C GLY A 90 -7.18 -12.37 -7.81
N PHE A 91 -5.88 -12.13 -7.64
CA PHE A 91 -4.92 -12.14 -8.74
C PHE A 91 -4.75 -13.54 -9.33
N ALA A 92 -4.67 -14.58 -8.51
CA ALA A 92 -4.58 -15.96 -9.00
C ALA A 92 -5.81 -16.34 -9.84
N ALA A 93 -7.02 -15.97 -9.42
CA ALA A 93 -8.23 -16.22 -10.19
C ALA A 93 -8.21 -15.52 -11.57
N ILE A 94 -7.76 -14.26 -11.62
CA ILE A 94 -7.66 -13.51 -12.88
C ILE A 94 -6.60 -14.14 -13.80
N GLN A 95 -5.43 -14.48 -13.24
CA GLN A 95 -4.31 -15.05 -13.98
C GLN A 95 -4.62 -16.46 -14.49
N TYR A 96 -5.26 -17.30 -13.68
CA TYR A 96 -5.68 -18.64 -14.08
C TYR A 96 -6.76 -18.60 -15.18
N ASN A 97 -7.71 -17.67 -15.09
CA ASN A 97 -8.70 -17.47 -16.16
C ASN A 97 -8.05 -17.01 -17.47
N ALA A 98 -7.00 -16.19 -17.43
CA ALA A 98 -6.26 -15.80 -18.62
C ALA A 98 -5.48 -16.98 -19.21
N TYR A 99 -4.84 -17.78 -18.34
CA TYR A 99 -4.14 -19.01 -18.74
C TYR A 99 -5.08 -20.02 -19.43
N LEU A 100 -6.29 -20.24 -18.90
CA LEU A 100 -7.30 -21.10 -19.52
C LEU A 100 -7.76 -20.59 -20.90
N ARG A 101 -7.73 -19.28 -21.13
CA ARG A 101 -8.08 -18.67 -22.42
C ARG A 101 -6.91 -18.63 -23.41
N GLY A 102 -5.71 -19.08 -23.03
CA GLY A 102 -4.51 -19.01 -23.87
C GLY A 102 -4.01 -17.58 -24.12
N GLU A 103 -4.51 -16.60 -23.37
CA GLU A 103 -4.09 -15.20 -23.44
C GLU A 103 -2.81 -14.98 -22.60
N PRO A 104 -1.98 -13.96 -22.90
CA PRO A 104 -0.82 -13.65 -22.09
C PRO A 104 -1.23 -13.39 -20.64
N ILE A 105 -0.55 -14.07 -19.72
CA ILE A 105 -0.86 -13.99 -18.28
C ILE A 105 -0.70 -12.52 -17.84
N PRO A 106 -1.78 -11.88 -17.35
CA PRO A 106 -1.69 -10.51 -16.88
C PRO A 106 -0.86 -10.47 -15.59
N GLY A 107 0.34 -9.93 -15.67
CA GLY A 107 1.24 -9.78 -14.54
C GLY A 107 2.61 -9.28 -15.00
N ASN A 108 3.12 -8.24 -14.34
CA ASN A 108 4.48 -7.77 -14.62
C ASN A 108 5.49 -8.65 -13.87
N ILE A 109 6.06 -9.63 -14.55
CA ILE A 109 7.08 -10.53 -13.99
C ILE A 109 8.42 -9.80 -14.05
N SER A 110 8.79 -9.19 -12.93
CA SER A 110 10.05 -8.45 -12.81
C SER A 110 11.22 -9.40 -12.47
N PRO A 111 12.42 -9.18 -13.03
CA PRO A 111 13.61 -9.97 -12.69
C PRO A 111 13.95 -9.89 -11.21
N VAL A 112 14.17 -11.05 -10.58
CA VAL A 112 14.54 -11.13 -9.16
C VAL A 112 16.06 -11.17 -9.06
N GLY A 113 16.64 -10.29 -8.25
CA GLY A 113 18.09 -10.23 -8.08
C GLY A 113 18.51 -9.35 -6.92
N ILE A 114 19.83 -9.19 -6.75
CA ILE A 114 20.44 -8.45 -5.64
C ILE A 114 20.00 -6.98 -5.59
N HIS A 115 19.67 -6.41 -6.74
CA HIS A 115 19.11 -5.06 -6.86
C HIS A 115 17.83 -4.88 -6.05
N ILE A 116 16.97 -5.90 -5.97
CA ILE A 116 15.75 -5.86 -5.15
C ILE A 116 16.12 -5.82 -3.67
N ALA A 117 17.09 -6.61 -3.22
CA ALA A 117 17.49 -6.62 -1.82
C ALA A 117 18.06 -5.26 -1.38
N ILE A 118 18.92 -4.67 -2.21
CA ILE A 118 19.50 -3.33 -1.97
C ILE A 118 18.38 -2.28 -1.96
N GLY A 119 17.52 -2.28 -2.98
CA GLY A 119 16.40 -1.34 -3.10
C GLY A 119 15.41 -1.46 -1.95
N ALA A 120 15.04 -2.68 -1.56
CA ALA A 120 14.13 -2.94 -0.44
C ALA A 120 14.73 -2.46 0.89
N THR A 121 16.04 -2.63 1.09
CA THR A 121 16.74 -2.16 2.29
C THR A 121 16.76 -0.63 2.36
N MET A 122 17.14 0.04 1.26
CA MET A 122 17.12 1.50 1.18
C MET A 122 15.70 2.07 1.36
N PHE A 123 14.71 1.44 0.74
CA PHE A 123 13.31 1.81 0.89
C PHE A 123 12.81 1.61 2.32
N GLY A 124 13.20 0.50 2.97
CA GLY A 124 12.92 0.21 4.38
C GLY A 124 13.47 1.28 5.32
N ILE A 125 14.74 1.65 5.15
CA ILE A 125 15.38 2.72 5.92
C ILE A 125 14.63 4.04 5.72
N GLY A 126 14.30 4.38 4.46
CA GLY A 126 13.52 5.56 4.12
C GLY A 126 12.15 5.58 4.78
N MET A 127 11.42 4.45 4.79
CA MET A 127 10.11 4.34 5.44
C MET A 127 10.18 4.59 6.96
N VAL A 128 11.23 4.11 7.62
CA VAL A 128 11.43 4.32 9.07
C VAL A 128 11.73 5.79 9.36
N ILE A 129 12.63 6.42 8.58
CA ILE A 129 12.99 7.84 8.74
C ILE A 129 11.78 8.74 8.46
N ALA A 130 11.01 8.45 7.41
CA ALA A 130 9.81 9.21 7.06
C ALA A 130 8.64 9.01 8.05
N GLY A 131 8.71 7.99 8.92
CA GLY A 131 7.65 7.66 9.87
C GLY A 131 6.34 7.21 9.21
N GLY A 132 6.41 6.67 7.99
CA GLY A 132 5.26 6.23 7.20
C GLY A 132 5.65 5.56 5.87
N CYS A 133 4.73 4.76 5.34
CA CYS A 133 4.81 4.19 3.99
C CYS A 133 4.08 5.10 2.99
N ALA A 134 4.23 4.85 1.69
CA ALA A 134 3.59 5.67 0.64
C ALA A 134 2.08 5.86 0.85
N SER A 135 1.34 4.78 1.13
CA SER A 135 -0.10 4.85 1.41
C SER A 135 -0.40 5.64 2.69
N GLY A 136 0.36 5.42 3.76
CA GLY A 136 0.22 6.15 5.02
C GLY A 136 0.51 7.64 4.88
N THR A 137 1.50 8.02 4.06
CA THR A 137 1.82 9.42 3.75
C THR A 137 0.67 10.09 3.00
N LEU A 138 0.14 9.47 1.94
CA LEU A 138 -1.00 10.00 1.18
C LEU A 138 -2.24 10.20 2.06
N MET A 139 -2.52 9.23 2.92
CA MET A 139 -3.65 9.26 3.83
C MET A 139 -3.53 10.40 4.85
N ARG A 140 -2.35 10.58 5.46
CA ARG A 140 -2.08 11.67 6.43
C ARG A 140 -2.00 13.05 5.77
N VAL A 141 -1.54 13.12 4.52
CA VAL A 141 -1.66 14.35 3.70
C VAL A 141 -3.13 14.73 3.53
N GLY A 142 -4.00 13.76 3.23
CA GLY A 142 -5.45 13.94 3.15
C GLY A 142 -6.10 14.35 4.48
N GLU A 143 -5.55 13.92 5.62
CA GLU A 143 -5.97 14.37 6.96
C GLU A 143 -5.43 15.76 7.35
N GLY A 144 -4.57 16.36 6.52
CA GLY A 144 -4.03 17.71 6.73
C GLY A 144 -2.76 17.78 7.57
N TYR A 145 -2.01 16.68 7.74
CA TYR A 145 -0.74 16.72 8.47
C TYR A 145 0.37 17.36 7.63
N MET A 146 0.79 18.57 8.02
CA MET A 146 1.76 19.39 7.27
C MET A 146 3.14 18.73 7.10
N MET A 147 3.60 17.95 8.07
CA MET A 147 4.87 17.21 7.94
C MET A 147 4.85 16.23 6.76
N GLN A 148 3.70 15.59 6.50
CA GLN A 148 3.57 14.60 5.43
C GLN A 148 3.46 15.24 4.05
N TRP A 149 3.07 16.52 3.95
CA TRP A 149 3.14 17.28 2.70
C TRP A 149 4.58 17.44 2.23
N LEU A 150 5.49 17.78 3.15
CA LEU A 150 6.91 17.90 2.83
C LEU A 150 7.48 16.54 2.38
N LEU A 151 7.16 15.47 3.09
CA LEU A 151 7.58 14.11 2.73
C LEU A 151 7.05 13.71 1.34
N LEU A 152 5.80 14.06 1.01
CA LEU A 152 5.22 13.75 -0.29
C LEU A 152 5.99 14.43 -1.43
N ILE A 153 6.41 15.68 -1.26
CA ILE A 153 7.21 16.41 -2.26
C ILE A 153 8.55 15.71 -2.51
N PHE A 154 9.29 15.40 -1.45
CA PHE A 154 10.56 14.68 -1.58
C PHE A 154 10.39 13.26 -2.12
N PHE A 155 9.29 12.60 -1.77
CA PHE A 155 8.93 11.28 -2.32
C PHE A 155 8.69 11.35 -3.83
N ILE A 156 7.98 12.38 -4.32
CA ILE A 156 7.75 12.61 -5.74
C ILE A 156 9.08 12.89 -6.46
N ILE A 157 9.91 13.79 -5.94
CA ILE A 157 11.22 14.13 -6.51
C ILE A 157 12.12 12.89 -6.59
N GLY A 158 12.22 12.13 -5.49
CA GLY A 158 13.01 10.90 -5.44
C GLY A 158 12.48 9.83 -6.38
N SER A 159 11.17 9.67 -6.50
CA SER A 159 10.56 8.69 -7.42
C SER A 159 10.76 9.08 -8.89
N LEU A 160 10.70 10.37 -9.23
CA LEU A 160 11.01 10.88 -10.58
C LEU A 160 12.47 10.66 -10.94
N TRP A 161 13.37 10.92 -9.99
CA TRP A 161 14.79 10.66 -10.17
C TRP A 161 15.03 9.16 -10.38
N GLY A 162 14.49 8.32 -9.52
CA GLY A 162 14.57 6.86 -9.66
C GLY A 162 14.04 6.37 -11.01
N ALA A 163 12.94 6.93 -11.50
CA ALA A 163 12.38 6.59 -12.82
C ALA A 163 13.29 7.00 -13.98
N ARG A 164 13.99 8.15 -13.87
CA ARG A 164 14.97 8.59 -14.88
C ARG A 164 16.18 7.64 -14.94
N ASP A 165 16.73 7.28 -13.79
CA ASP A 165 17.91 6.41 -13.74
C ASP A 165 17.55 4.93 -13.96
N PHE A 166 16.27 4.56 -13.86
CA PHE A 166 15.80 3.18 -14.02
C PHE A 166 16.29 2.53 -15.32
N GLY A 167 16.39 3.29 -16.42
CA GLY A 167 16.93 2.83 -17.70
C GLY A 167 18.40 2.38 -17.60
N TRP A 168 19.23 3.13 -16.87
CA TRP A 168 20.63 2.76 -16.65
C TRP A 168 20.76 1.55 -15.72
N TRP A 169 19.97 1.50 -14.64
CA TRP A 169 19.94 0.37 -13.71
C TRP A 169 19.47 -0.91 -14.40
N THR A 170 18.55 -0.80 -15.35
CA THR A 170 18.01 -1.96 -16.06
C THR A 170 19.04 -2.64 -16.93
N GLU A 171 19.76 -1.88 -17.75
CA GLU A 171 20.79 -2.38 -18.65
C GLU A 171 22.00 -2.99 -17.90
N MET A 172 22.41 -2.37 -16.79
CA MET A 172 23.61 -2.80 -16.05
C MET A 172 23.38 -3.99 -15.11
N PHE A 173 22.23 -4.05 -14.42
CA PHE A 173 22.01 -4.98 -13.31
C PHE A 173 20.77 -5.87 -13.47
N ILE A 174 19.67 -5.33 -14.02
CA ILE A 174 18.37 -6.02 -14.02
C ILE A 174 18.25 -6.99 -15.20
N ALA A 175 18.81 -6.66 -16.37
CA ALA A 175 18.77 -7.50 -17.56
C ALA A 175 19.52 -8.84 -17.39
N LYS A 176 20.54 -8.88 -16.52
CA LYS A 176 21.32 -10.09 -16.22
C LYS A 176 20.68 -10.99 -15.15
N SER A 177 19.61 -10.54 -14.50
CA SER A 177 18.99 -11.26 -13.40
C SER A 177 17.88 -12.21 -13.89
N PRO A 178 17.72 -13.41 -13.30
CA PRO A 178 16.72 -14.37 -13.74
C PRO A 178 15.29 -13.85 -13.48
N LYS A 179 14.42 -13.98 -14.48
CA LYS A 179 12.97 -13.84 -14.31
C LYS A 179 12.43 -15.16 -13.82
N VAL A 180 12.18 -15.26 -12.51
CA VAL A 180 11.62 -16.49 -11.92
C VAL A 180 10.12 -16.29 -11.74
N PHE A 181 9.33 -16.99 -12.55
CA PHE A 181 7.89 -17.10 -12.34
C PHE A 181 7.60 -18.40 -11.59
N LEU A 182 7.20 -18.29 -10.32
CA LEU A 182 6.96 -19.45 -9.44
C LEU A 182 5.99 -20.51 -10.05
N PRO A 183 4.89 -20.11 -10.73
CA PRO A 183 3.99 -21.07 -11.37
C PRO A 183 4.59 -21.88 -12.53
N ASP A 184 5.61 -21.37 -13.23
CA ASP A 184 6.28 -22.11 -14.32
C ASP A 184 7.27 -23.15 -13.79
N VAL A 185 7.80 -22.98 -12.56
CA VAL A 185 8.82 -23.86 -11.98
C VAL A 185 8.19 -24.95 -11.10
N PHE A 186 7.16 -24.62 -10.33
CA PHE A 186 6.53 -25.52 -9.36
C PHE A 186 5.09 -25.92 -9.70
N GLY A 187 4.49 -25.32 -10.75
CA GLY A 187 3.10 -25.49 -11.11
C GLY A 187 2.16 -24.55 -10.35
N TRP A 188 1.07 -24.15 -11.02
CA TRP A 188 0.06 -23.21 -10.49
C TRP A 188 -0.50 -23.60 -9.12
N GLY A 189 -0.71 -24.91 -8.89
CA GLY A 189 -1.23 -25.42 -7.63
C GLY A 189 -0.26 -25.20 -6.46
N VAL A 190 1.01 -25.59 -6.62
CA VAL A 190 2.02 -25.46 -5.56
C VAL A 190 2.33 -23.99 -5.27
N ALA A 191 2.42 -23.15 -6.31
CA ALA A 191 2.65 -21.72 -6.14
C ALA A 191 1.49 -21.05 -5.36
N PHE A 192 0.24 -21.39 -5.68
CA PHE A 192 -0.94 -20.81 -5.04
C PHE A 192 -1.11 -21.29 -3.60
N PHE A 193 -1.17 -22.61 -3.39
CA PHE A 193 -1.36 -23.18 -2.06
C PHE A 193 -0.14 -22.95 -1.17
N GLY A 194 1.07 -23.00 -1.72
CA GLY A 194 2.29 -22.69 -0.98
C GLY A 194 2.32 -21.26 -0.45
N GLN A 195 1.93 -20.28 -1.28
CA GLN A 195 1.81 -18.88 -0.86
C GLN A 195 0.75 -18.72 0.25
N LEU A 196 -0.42 -19.35 0.11
CA LEU A 196 -1.46 -19.28 1.14
C LEU A 196 -1.04 -19.94 2.45
N ILE A 197 -0.37 -21.10 2.40
CA ILE A 197 0.16 -21.76 3.59
C ILE A 197 1.19 -20.89 4.28
N LEU A 198 2.11 -20.29 3.53
CA LEU A 198 3.13 -19.40 4.09
C LEU A 198 2.52 -18.17 4.77
N LEU A 199 1.53 -17.53 4.13
CA LEU A 199 0.81 -16.41 4.74
C LEU A 199 -0.01 -16.84 5.96
N GLY A 200 -0.65 -18.01 5.92
CA GLY A 200 -1.38 -18.60 7.04
C GLY A 200 -0.46 -18.89 8.24
N LEU A 201 0.73 -19.44 7.99
CA LEU A 201 1.74 -19.65 9.03
C LEU A 201 2.21 -18.33 9.65
N LEU A 202 2.46 -17.31 8.83
CA LEU A 202 2.81 -15.98 9.33
C LEU A 202 1.70 -15.36 10.17
N PHE A 203 0.43 -15.60 9.81
CA PHE A 203 -0.72 -15.14 10.60
C PHE A 203 -0.74 -15.80 11.99
N ILE A 204 -0.61 -17.14 12.03
CA ILE A 204 -0.58 -17.91 13.29
C ILE A 204 0.61 -17.49 14.15
N LEU A 205 1.78 -17.28 13.54
CA LEU A 205 2.96 -16.80 14.25
C LEU A 205 2.76 -15.39 14.84
N ALA A 206 2.10 -14.49 14.11
CA ALA A 206 1.79 -13.16 14.58
C ALA A 206 0.81 -13.18 15.77
N GLU A 207 -0.19 -14.06 15.73
CA GLU A 207 -1.16 -14.24 16.82
C GLU A 207 -0.49 -14.88 18.05
N TRP A 208 0.31 -15.92 17.85
CA TRP A 208 1.08 -16.56 18.92
C TRP A 208 2.04 -15.58 19.60
N TYR A 209 2.73 -14.75 18.81
CA TYR A 209 3.64 -13.75 19.33
C TYR A 209 2.93 -12.69 20.17
N GLU A 210 1.76 -12.22 19.71
CA GLU A 210 0.93 -11.27 20.46
C GLU A 210 0.46 -11.88 21.78
N HIS A 211 -0.09 -13.09 21.76
CA HIS A 211 -0.50 -13.80 22.98
C HIS A 211 0.64 -13.98 23.97
N LYS A 212 1.84 -14.34 23.50
CA LYS A 212 3.01 -14.51 24.37
C LYS A 212 3.47 -13.18 25.00
N ARG A 213 3.38 -12.07 24.27
CA ARG A 213 3.78 -10.74 24.78
C ARG A 213 2.78 -10.13 25.76
N PHE A 214 1.49 -10.44 25.64
CA PHE A 214 0.45 -9.94 26.54
C PHE A 214 0.18 -10.86 27.75
N ASN A 215 0.52 -12.15 27.66
CA ASN A 215 0.43 -13.11 28.78
C ASN A 215 1.74 -13.27 29.57
N ALA A 216 2.79 -12.53 29.24
CA ALA A 216 4.07 -12.48 29.96
C ALA A 216 4.21 -11.15 30.70
#